data_AF-A0AAJ2S9B1-F1
#
_entry.id   AF-A0AAJ2S9B1-F1
#
_cell.length_a   1.000
_cell.length_b   1.000
_cell.length_c   1.000
_cell.angle_alpha   90.00
_cell.angle_beta   90.00
_cell.angle_gamma   90.00
#
_symmetry.space_group_name_H-M   'P 1'
#
loop_
_entity.id
_entity.type
_entity.pdbx_description
1 polymer ?
#
loop_
_entity_poly.entity_id
_entity_poly.type
_entity_poly.pdbx_seq_one_letter_code
_entity_poly.pdbx_strand_id
1 'polypeptide(L)'
;MQMKRAGFLVLCLVLAGCVNKSQTGQKSLVTPLPAETAAPQATQPAAVENTVSLTANETCTKELSALQSYDQRSWNKYSSEMSELISKTSQFLTVRDDLNPKINELVMSVYDSRMKTLCYKIESTLGQAMVAQASQL
;
A
#
# COMPACT_ATOMS: atom_id res chain seq x y z
N MET A 1 -7.00 59.16 -12.97
CA MET A 1 -6.73 57.85 -12.33
C MET A 1 -7.90 57.55 -11.41
N GLN A 2 -8.73 56.56 -11.76
CA GLN A 2 -9.89 56.12 -10.98
C GLN A 2 -9.54 54.80 -10.30
N MET A 3 -9.47 54.77 -8.97
CA MET A 3 -9.28 53.53 -8.20
C MET A 3 -10.47 53.26 -7.29
N LYS A 4 -11.24 52.27 -7.76
CA LYS A 4 -11.93 51.17 -7.07
C LYS A 4 -12.84 51.47 -5.87
N ARG A 5 -14.14 51.38 -6.18
CA ARG A 5 -15.24 51.11 -5.25
C ARG A 5 -15.18 49.67 -4.72
N ALA A 6 -15.44 49.58 -3.41
CA ALA A 6 -16.33 48.67 -2.67
C ALA A 6 -16.41 47.18 -3.05
N GLY A 7 -16.44 46.32 -2.03
CA GLY A 7 -17.11 45.02 -2.14
C GLY A 7 -16.61 43.95 -1.20
N PHE A 8 -17.12 43.99 0.03
CA PHE A 8 -17.11 42.93 1.04
C PHE A 8 -17.55 41.57 0.44
N LEU A 9 -16.91 40.46 0.82
CA LEU A 9 -17.60 39.20 1.16
C LEU A 9 -16.60 38.15 1.65
N VAL A 10 -16.52 38.10 2.98
CA VAL A 10 -16.09 36.95 3.78
C VAL A 10 -17.03 35.78 3.48
N LEU A 11 -16.52 34.68 2.94
CA LEU A 11 -17.24 33.42 2.82
C LEU A 11 -16.53 32.37 3.69
N CYS A 12 -17.01 32.25 4.92
CA CYS A 12 -16.61 31.19 5.86
C CYS A 12 -17.50 29.95 5.68
N LEU A 13 -16.82 28.80 5.57
CA LEU A 13 -17.11 27.54 6.26
C LEU A 13 -18.55 27.02 6.25
N VAL A 14 -18.79 25.97 5.45
CA VAL A 14 -19.66 24.86 5.89
C VAL A 14 -18.99 23.53 5.52
N LEU A 15 -18.13 23.02 6.41
CA LEU A 15 -17.72 21.62 6.43
C LEU A 15 -18.89 20.81 6.99
N ALA A 16 -19.81 20.37 6.12
CA ALA A 16 -20.81 19.38 6.49
C ALA A 16 -20.10 18.03 6.68
N GLY A 17 -19.95 17.60 7.93
CA GLY A 17 -19.45 16.27 8.26
C GLY A 17 -20.47 15.19 7.90
N CYS A 18 -20.04 14.20 7.12
CA CYS A 18 -20.77 12.95 6.93
C CYS A 18 -20.54 12.05 8.16
N VAL A 19 -21.56 11.89 9.02
CA VAL A 19 -21.57 10.84 10.03
C VAL A 19 -22.08 9.54 9.40
N ASN A 20 -21.13 8.68 9.00
CA ASN A 20 -21.44 7.36 8.45
C ASN A 20 -21.82 6.42 9.60
N LYS A 21 -23.12 6.20 9.80
CA LYS A 21 -23.65 5.26 10.80
C LYS A 21 -23.54 3.84 10.26
N SER A 22 -22.43 3.17 10.56
CA SER A 22 -22.28 1.74 10.33
C SER A 22 -22.92 0.91 11.45
N GLN A 23 -23.49 -0.22 11.02
CA GLN A 23 -23.84 -1.44 11.77
C GLN A 23 -25.22 -1.52 12.44
N THR A 24 -26.08 -2.36 11.85
CA THR A 24 -26.81 -3.37 12.63
C THR A 24 -26.87 -4.65 11.79
N GLY A 25 -26.45 -5.75 12.41
CA GLY A 25 -25.89 -6.93 11.76
C GLY A 25 -26.84 -7.79 10.92
N GLN A 26 -26.29 -8.32 9.83
CA GLN A 26 -26.74 -9.58 9.27
C GLN A 26 -26.34 -10.71 10.23
N LYS A 27 -27.29 -11.20 11.02
CA LYS A 27 -27.20 -12.54 11.59
C LYS A 27 -27.20 -13.53 10.42
N SER A 28 -26.02 -14.05 10.10
CA SER A 28 -25.85 -15.21 9.23
C SER A 28 -26.56 -16.41 9.87
N LEU A 29 -27.61 -16.89 9.21
CA LEU A 29 -28.29 -18.14 9.57
C LEU A 29 -27.47 -19.30 8.98
N VAL A 30 -26.48 -19.77 9.71
CA VAL A 30 -25.82 -21.04 9.40
C VAL A 30 -26.58 -22.15 10.13
N THR A 31 -27.34 -22.91 9.35
CA THR A 31 -27.85 -24.24 9.70
C THR A 31 -26.65 -25.19 9.89
N PRO A 32 -26.47 -25.87 11.04
CA PRO A 32 -25.44 -26.88 11.16
C PRO A 32 -25.88 -28.16 10.45
N LEU A 33 -25.13 -28.57 9.42
CA LEU A 33 -25.24 -29.91 8.82
C LEU A 33 -24.45 -30.92 9.68
N PRO A 34 -24.93 -32.16 9.89
CA PRO A 34 -24.37 -33.08 10.89
C PRO A 34 -22.95 -33.56 10.58
N ALA A 35 -22.27 -33.91 11.67
CA ALA A 35 -20.91 -34.42 11.76
C ALA A 35 -20.54 -35.46 10.69
N GLU A 36 -19.51 -35.13 9.91
CA GLU A 36 -18.67 -36.10 9.23
C GLU A 36 -17.36 -36.24 10.00
N THR A 37 -17.07 -37.48 10.38
CA THR A 37 -15.91 -37.97 11.12
C THR A 37 -14.60 -37.34 10.66
N ALA A 38 -14.00 -36.48 11.51
CA ALA A 38 -12.66 -35.97 11.30
C ALA A 38 -11.63 -37.07 11.59
N ALA A 39 -10.97 -37.53 10.53
CA ALA A 39 -9.68 -38.23 10.58
C ALA A 39 -8.63 -37.39 11.33
N PRO A 40 -7.52 -38.00 11.82
CA PRO A 40 -6.54 -37.31 12.63
C PRO A 40 -6.02 -36.06 11.92
N GLN A 41 -6.24 -34.90 12.56
CA GLN A 41 -5.65 -33.64 12.17
C GLN A 41 -4.13 -33.83 12.13
N ALA A 42 -3.58 -33.93 10.93
CA ALA A 42 -2.18 -33.61 10.71
C ALA A 42 -2.02 -32.16 11.18
N THR A 43 -1.33 -32.00 12.29
CA THR A 43 -0.79 -30.73 12.75
C THR A 43 0.04 -30.16 11.61
N GLN A 44 -0.58 -29.36 10.74
CA GLN A 44 0.15 -28.44 9.89
C GLN A 44 0.91 -27.54 10.86
N PRO A 45 2.25 -27.54 10.84
CA PRO A 45 2.95 -26.40 11.39
C PRO A 45 2.38 -25.21 10.63
N ALA A 46 1.79 -24.26 11.35
CA ALA A 46 1.68 -22.92 10.84
C ALA A 46 3.11 -22.56 10.41
N ALA A 47 3.39 -22.65 9.12
CA ALA A 47 4.47 -21.94 8.50
C ALA A 47 4.10 -20.47 8.67
N VAL A 48 4.36 -19.96 9.87
CA VAL A 48 4.72 -18.57 10.03
C VAL A 48 6.08 -18.48 9.33
N GLU A 49 6.03 -18.48 8.01
CA GLU A 49 7.08 -17.94 7.17
C GLU A 49 7.15 -16.45 7.51
N ASN A 50 7.82 -16.15 8.64
CA ASN A 50 8.52 -14.90 8.85
C ASN A 50 9.82 -14.92 8.01
N THR A 51 9.76 -15.44 6.79
CA THR A 51 10.65 -15.04 5.72
C THR A 51 10.22 -13.62 5.38
N VAL A 52 10.75 -12.66 6.15
CA VAL A 52 10.64 -11.23 5.90
C VAL A 52 11.22 -10.98 4.52
N SER A 53 10.38 -11.13 3.50
CA SER A 53 10.73 -10.85 2.12
C SER A 53 10.77 -9.35 1.99
N LEU A 54 11.98 -8.81 2.13
CA LEU A 54 12.26 -7.41 1.86
C LEU A 54 12.10 -7.08 0.37
N THR A 55 11.75 -8.02 -0.48
CA THR A 55 11.50 -7.72 -1.88
C THR A 55 10.12 -7.09 -2.01
N ALA A 56 10.04 -6.04 -2.83
CA ALA A 56 8.77 -5.64 -3.40
C ALA A 56 8.07 -6.88 -3.96
N ASN A 57 6.73 -6.94 -3.88
CA ASN A 57 5.97 -8.02 -4.48
C ASN A 57 6.38 -8.16 -5.97
N GLU A 58 6.48 -9.40 -6.46
CA GLU A 58 6.81 -9.69 -7.86
C GLU A 58 5.93 -8.91 -8.86
N THR A 59 4.66 -8.70 -8.53
CA THR A 59 3.75 -7.87 -9.32
C THR A 59 4.23 -6.41 -9.38
N CYS A 60 4.63 -5.84 -8.25
CA CYS A 60 5.10 -4.45 -8.16
C CYS A 60 6.40 -4.23 -8.95
N THR A 61 7.31 -5.21 -8.96
CA THR A 61 8.55 -5.11 -9.77
C THR A 61 8.26 -5.25 -11.26
N LYS A 62 7.30 -6.09 -11.65
CA LYS A 62 6.82 -6.20 -13.04
C LYS A 62 6.13 -4.92 -13.50
N GLU A 63 5.26 -4.33 -12.68
CA GLU A 63 4.60 -3.07 -12.97
C GLU A 63 5.60 -1.92 -13.10
N LEU A 64 6.61 -1.87 -12.23
CA LEU A 64 7.70 -0.91 -12.38
C LEU A 64 8.42 -1.13 -13.72
N SER A 65 8.72 -2.37 -14.09
CA SER A 65 9.38 -2.67 -15.37
C SER A 65 8.52 -2.26 -16.57
N ALA A 66 7.20 -2.50 -16.51
CA ALA A 66 6.26 -2.07 -17.54
C ALA A 66 6.21 -0.53 -17.64
N LEU A 67 6.26 0.19 -16.52
CA LEU A 67 6.24 1.64 -16.49
C LEU A 67 7.36 2.27 -17.34
N GLN A 68 8.49 1.57 -17.52
CA GLN A 68 9.58 2.03 -18.38
C GLN A 68 9.11 2.34 -19.81
N SER A 69 8.19 1.56 -20.39
CA SER A 69 7.73 1.76 -21.77
C SER A 69 6.63 2.81 -21.90
N TYR A 70 5.97 3.21 -20.81
CA TYR A 70 4.86 4.16 -20.82
C TYR A 70 5.27 5.54 -20.29
N ASP A 71 6.09 5.59 -19.24
CA ASP A 71 6.56 6.82 -18.62
C ASP A 71 7.97 6.63 -18.01
N GLN A 72 8.98 6.90 -18.84
CA GLN A 72 10.39 6.82 -18.44
C GLN A 72 10.74 7.74 -17.25
N ARG A 73 10.07 8.88 -17.10
CA ARG A 73 10.34 9.82 -16.00
C ARG A 73 9.86 9.22 -14.69
N SER A 74 8.63 8.74 -14.66
CA SER A 74 8.08 8.08 -13.46
C SER A 74 8.83 6.79 -13.14
N TRP A 75 9.26 6.04 -14.16
CA TRP A 75 10.14 4.87 -13.98
C TRP A 75 11.44 5.23 -13.26
N ASN A 76 12.20 6.22 -13.76
CA ASN A 76 13.47 6.65 -13.16
C ASN A 76 13.31 7.02 -11.67
N LYS A 77 12.20 7.71 -11.36
CA LYS A 77 11.89 8.12 -9.99
C LYS A 77 11.62 6.91 -9.10
N TYR A 78 10.69 6.05 -9.49
CA TYR A 78 10.25 4.95 -8.64
C TYR A 78 11.28 3.82 -8.55
N SER A 79 12.11 3.61 -9.58
CA SER A 79 13.21 2.66 -9.51
C SER A 79 14.27 3.10 -8.49
N SER A 80 14.62 4.39 -8.49
CA SER A 80 15.51 4.97 -7.49
C SER A 80 14.92 4.89 -6.08
N GLU A 81 13.64 5.26 -5.89
CA GLU A 81 12.97 5.17 -4.59
C GLU A 81 12.94 3.71 -4.06
N MET A 82 12.70 2.74 -4.95
CA MET A 82 12.70 1.32 -4.60
C MET A 82 14.09 0.84 -4.19
N SER A 83 15.13 1.17 -4.96
CA SER A 83 16.52 0.82 -4.64
C SER A 83 16.97 1.46 -3.32
N GLU A 84 16.60 2.71 -3.06
CA GLU A 84 16.92 3.39 -1.80
C GLU A 84 16.26 2.70 -0.60
N LEU A 85 14.98 2.33 -0.73
CA LEU A 85 14.23 1.67 0.33
C LEU A 85 14.83 0.28 0.66
N ILE A 86 15.23 -0.48 -0.37
CA ILE A 86 15.92 -1.77 -0.21
C ILE A 86 17.30 -1.55 0.44
N SER A 87 18.08 -0.57 -0.01
CA SER A 87 19.42 -0.29 0.51
C SER A 87 19.40 0.07 2.00
N LYS A 88 18.52 0.99 2.42
CA LYS A 88 18.37 1.38 3.84
C LYS A 88 17.98 0.21 4.72
N THR A 89 17.17 -0.70 4.19
CA THR A 89 16.69 -1.85 4.97
C THR A 89 17.71 -2.96 5.03
N SER A 90 18.51 -3.13 3.97
CA SER A 90 19.69 -3.99 4.01
C SER A 90 20.68 -3.55 5.10
N GLN A 91 20.92 -2.25 5.26
CA GLN A 91 21.73 -1.74 6.37
C GLN A 91 21.14 -2.07 7.74
N PHE A 92 19.81 -1.96 7.89
CA PHE A 92 19.15 -2.38 9.12
C PHE A 92 19.32 -3.88 9.38
N LEU A 93 19.21 -4.73 8.35
CA LEU A 93 19.37 -6.18 8.50
C LEU A 93 20.73 -6.59 9.04
N THR A 94 21.81 -5.87 8.72
CA THR A 94 23.15 -6.24 9.18
C THR A 94 23.32 -6.11 10.69
N VAL A 95 22.48 -5.32 11.35
CA VAL A 95 22.54 -5.08 12.80
C VAL A 95 21.31 -5.62 13.54
N ARG A 96 20.30 -6.12 12.81
CA ARG A 96 18.99 -6.50 13.34
C ARG A 96 19.09 -7.49 14.51
N ASP A 97 19.99 -8.46 14.41
CA ASP A 97 20.08 -9.54 15.39
C ASP A 97 20.67 -9.06 16.74
N ASP A 98 21.34 -7.91 16.75
CA ASP A 98 21.88 -7.25 17.96
C ASP A 98 20.90 -6.26 18.61
N LEU A 99 19.76 -5.99 17.96
CA LEU A 99 18.79 -4.99 18.40
C LEU A 99 17.64 -5.60 19.22
N ASN A 100 16.99 -4.76 20.02
CA ASN A 100 15.79 -5.14 20.76
C ASN A 100 14.69 -5.58 19.75
N PRO A 101 14.00 -6.72 19.97
CA PRO A 101 12.93 -7.20 19.10
C PRO A 101 11.84 -6.17 18.80
N LYS A 102 11.52 -5.28 19.76
CA LYS A 102 10.53 -4.21 19.55
C LYS A 102 11.01 -3.13 18.57
N ILE A 103 12.31 -2.84 18.54
CA ILE A 103 12.90 -1.94 17.53
C ILE A 103 12.84 -2.63 16.17
N ASN A 104 13.11 -3.93 16.13
CA ASN A 104 13.08 -4.69 14.88
C ASN A 104 11.70 -4.69 14.24
N GLU A 105 10.67 -4.96 15.04
CA GLU A 105 9.27 -4.91 14.58
C GLU A 105 8.89 -3.52 14.06
N LEU A 106 9.29 -2.46 14.76
CA LEU A 106 8.98 -1.09 14.35
C LEU A 106 9.62 -0.75 12.99
N VAL A 107 10.92 -1.04 12.83
CA VAL A 107 11.63 -0.74 11.58
C VAL A 107 11.06 -1.56 10.42
N MET A 108 10.76 -2.83 10.63
CA MET A 108 10.13 -3.68 9.62
C MET A 108 8.72 -3.21 9.24
N SER A 109 7.91 -2.77 10.21
CA SER A 109 6.59 -2.20 9.94
C SER A 109 6.68 -0.93 9.08
N VAL A 110 7.66 -0.06 9.37
CA VAL A 110 7.92 1.13 8.55
C VAL A 110 8.34 0.73 7.14
N TYR A 111 9.23 -0.24 6.99
CA TYR A 111 9.64 -0.75 5.69
C TYR A 111 8.45 -1.23 4.86
N ASP A 112 7.65 -2.14 5.43
CA ASP A 112 6.49 -2.73 4.76
C ASP A 112 5.50 -1.66 4.31
N SER A 113 5.22 -0.69 5.19
CA SER A 113 4.33 0.43 4.88
C SER A 113 4.86 1.26 3.70
N ARG A 114 6.15 1.59 3.72
CA ARG A 114 6.80 2.37 2.66
C ARG A 114 6.81 1.61 1.34
N MET A 115 7.12 0.32 1.37
CA MET A 115 7.18 -0.52 0.17
C MET A 115 5.80 -0.67 -0.45
N LYS A 116 4.77 -0.97 0.34
CA LYS A 116 3.36 -1.01 -0.13
C LYS A 116 2.94 0.32 -0.75
N THR A 117 3.24 1.43 -0.08
CA THR A 117 2.93 2.77 -0.58
C THR A 117 3.61 3.04 -1.93
N LEU A 118 4.88 2.65 -2.08
CA LEU A 118 5.60 2.80 -3.34
C LEU A 118 4.96 1.95 -4.45
N CYS A 119 4.62 0.70 -4.15
CA CYS A 119 3.96 -0.20 -5.11
C CYS A 119 2.62 0.36 -5.59
N TYR A 120 1.77 0.87 -4.69
CA TYR A 120 0.51 1.51 -5.09
C TYR A 120 0.71 2.75 -5.98
N LYS A 121 1.76 3.53 -5.74
CA LYS A 121 2.09 4.67 -6.60
C LYS A 121 2.51 4.23 -8.00
N ILE A 122 3.29 3.16 -8.08
CA ILE A 122 3.72 2.56 -9.36
C ILE A 122 2.49 2.05 -10.13
N GLU A 123 1.67 1.23 -9.49
CA GLU A 123 0.42 0.68 -10.05
C GLU A 123 -0.48 1.80 -10.58
N SER A 124 -0.75 2.82 -9.75
CA SER A 124 -1.60 3.95 -10.11
C SER A 124 -1.02 4.76 -11.27
N THR A 125 0.28 5.03 -11.26
CA THR A 125 0.93 5.81 -12.32
C THR A 125 0.94 5.03 -13.64
N LEU A 126 1.23 3.73 -13.60
CA LEU A 126 1.17 2.86 -14.76
C LEU A 126 -0.24 2.83 -15.36
N GLY A 127 -1.26 2.61 -14.53
CA GLY A 127 -2.66 2.61 -14.96
C GLY A 127 -3.05 3.92 -15.65
N GLN A 128 -2.65 5.06 -15.08
CA GLN A 128 -2.89 6.37 -15.69
C GLN A 128 -2.16 6.54 -17.03
N ALA A 129 -0.90 6.12 -17.13
CA ALA A 129 -0.13 6.22 -18.35
C ALA A 129 -0.70 5.32 -19.47
N MET A 130 -1.15 4.11 -19.12
CA MET A 130 -1.83 3.20 -20.06
C MET A 130 -3.15 3.77 -20.56
N VAL A 131 -3.98 4.33 -19.67
CA VAL A 131 -5.25 4.98 -20.06
C VAL A 131 -5.00 6.20 -20.94
N ALA A 132 -4.00 7.03 -20.60
CA ALA A 132 -3.64 8.19 -21.40
C ALA A 132 -3.21 7.79 -22.83
N GLN A 133 -2.40 6.73 -22.96
CA GLN A 133 -2.04 6.20 -24.27
C GLN A 133 -3.24 5.66 -25.05
N ALA A 134 -4.12 4.89 -24.38
CA ALA A 134 -5.32 4.34 -25.01
C ALA A 134 -6.31 5.43 -25.48
N SER A 135 -6.37 6.57 -24.79
CA SER A 135 -7.23 7.71 -25.16
C SER A 135 -6.75 8.49 -26.38
N GLN A 136 -5.52 8.23 -26.85
CA GLN A 136 -4.91 8.86 -28.02
C GLN A 136 -4.99 7.99 -29.29
N LEU A 137 -5.55 6.78 -29.17
CA LEU A 137 -5.87 5.88 -30.29
C LEU A 137 -7.22 6.25 -30.91
#